data_AF-A0A964DBW5-F1
#
_entry.id   AF-A0A964DBW5-F1
#
_cell.length_a   1.000
_cell.length_b   1.000
_cell.length_c   1.000
_cell.angle_alpha   90.00
_cell.angle_beta   90.00
_cell.angle_gamma   90.00
#
_symmetry.space_group_name_H-M   'P 1'
#
loop_
_entity.id
_entity.type
_entity.pdbx_description
1 polymer ?
#
loop_
_entity_poly.entity_id
_entity_poly.type
_entity_poly.pdbx_seq_one_letter_code
_entity_poly.pdbx_strand_id
1 'polypeptide(L)'
;MVILSFKFPKLDSIFSRKSDEPKVPPKQTNIVRRTDKLSEIIKLLQSPKQSCIVIEGKAGAGKSFFLKDLVEEIRKEQFVIFRKIARTENEKIVLVLGDIVFKLEDDIKSFAHWSADKEKVVEVSEMLAKWIKNVLKIPEDVPVEKIPSIIAGMEKEKYERGFIYEFKDALNDLIKYIPKEKRMILILDQAERIDPKEFNLLYDIMEEMPERTMLILASRKPGAELLSPDIQAKITTKFLSLGNFTEKETGEMLKLSGIPFDEKMLTKFYRKFQGFPLLQGMAIDEMISTGNYNIDRLPEKMEQHFKLRFDEINRSSSEELRLLFTLSIFRECLNIDALNAITNIEKSEISRIIRKENISKNIILNQGRRDYCYEPFHSLFSEFVCHELEKTSRVEFEKIHSLAAEYYTTKLLNSSEISPEQIFLAMVEAPYHASRAKSPKLLELIEYTSKFKTMWGYLDEAKEEFEVALTLYQKNDDKKGISYIQNELGRLYQDWGKPERALEYYQKALEIAEELKDIRGKATRLNNIGTVYQQWGKPEQALEYYQKALKIFEVLGEERSASIIKGNINALRSLK
;
A
#
# COMPACT_ATOMS: atom_id res chain seq x y z
N MET A 1 8.59 16.68 -60.35
CA MET A 1 9.04 17.73 -59.41
C MET A 1 8.33 19.06 -59.59
N VAL A 2 7.58 19.26 -60.66
CA VAL A 2 7.54 20.61 -61.24
C VAL A 2 6.52 21.55 -60.57
N ILE A 3 6.17 21.26 -59.32
CA ILE A 3 4.78 21.00 -58.91
C ILE A 3 4.76 21.24 -57.40
N LEU A 4 4.10 22.33 -56.96
CA LEU A 4 2.78 22.30 -56.32
C LEU A 4 2.88 21.87 -54.84
N SER A 5 2.24 22.46 -53.84
CA SER A 5 1.16 23.44 -53.82
C SER A 5 0.59 23.50 -52.39
N PHE A 6 0.27 24.71 -51.92
CA PHE A 6 -1.01 25.08 -51.30
C PHE A 6 -1.24 24.73 -49.81
N LYS A 7 -1.50 25.75 -48.97
CA LYS A 7 -2.80 26.42 -48.66
C LYS A 7 -3.74 25.55 -47.80
N PHE A 8 -4.04 26.07 -46.61
CA PHE A 8 -5.19 25.71 -45.78
C PHE A 8 -6.51 25.76 -46.57
N PRO A 9 -7.51 24.94 -46.19
CA PRO A 9 -8.88 25.45 -46.10
C PRO A 9 -9.59 25.15 -44.77
N LYS A 10 -10.64 25.95 -44.54
CA LYS A 10 -11.47 26.12 -43.34
C LYS A 10 -12.48 24.99 -43.08
N LEU A 11 -12.90 24.95 -41.81
CA LEU A 11 -14.14 24.43 -41.20
C LEU A 11 -15.37 24.36 -42.14
N ASP A 12 -16.03 23.20 -42.25
CA ASP A 12 -17.18 22.83 -41.41
C ASP A 12 -17.80 21.45 -41.77
N SER A 13 -18.22 20.74 -40.72
CA SER A 13 -19.18 19.61 -40.62
C SER A 13 -19.09 18.41 -41.59
N ILE A 14 -18.89 17.21 -41.02
CA ILE A 14 -19.84 16.07 -41.01
C ILE A 14 -19.30 15.02 -40.03
N PHE A 15 -20.20 14.48 -39.23
CA PHE A 15 -19.97 13.57 -38.10
C PHE A 15 -19.23 12.26 -38.42
N SER A 16 -18.62 11.73 -37.35
CA SER A 16 -18.28 10.34 -37.07
C SER A 16 -16.95 9.81 -37.62
N ARG A 17 -15.94 9.77 -36.75
CA ARG A 17 -15.13 8.57 -36.48
C ARG A 17 -14.39 8.73 -35.15
N LYS A 18 -14.43 7.63 -34.41
CA LYS A 18 -13.93 7.44 -33.04
C LYS A 18 -12.52 8.00 -32.87
N SER A 19 -12.28 8.65 -31.73
CA SER A 19 -10.94 8.87 -31.20
C SER A 19 -10.15 7.56 -31.31
N ASP A 20 -8.92 7.62 -31.82
CA ASP A 20 -7.96 6.53 -31.69
C ASP A 20 -7.65 6.36 -30.20
N GLU A 21 -8.50 5.57 -29.53
CA GLU A 21 -8.19 4.91 -28.28
C GLU A 21 -6.81 4.27 -28.42
N PRO A 22 -5.93 4.36 -27.40
CA PRO A 22 -4.68 3.65 -27.45
C PRO A 22 -4.98 2.18 -27.70
N LYS A 23 -4.46 1.62 -28.80
CA LYS A 23 -4.53 0.16 -29.04
C LYS A 23 -3.94 -0.52 -27.81
N VAL A 24 -4.84 -1.17 -27.08
CA VAL A 24 -4.63 -1.89 -25.82
C VAL A 24 -3.49 -2.89 -26.02
N PRO A 25 -2.35 -2.77 -25.31
CA PRO A 25 -1.46 -3.90 -25.06
C PRO A 25 -2.30 -5.11 -24.65
N PRO A 26 -2.04 -6.29 -25.20
CA PRO A 26 -2.96 -7.42 -25.06
C PRO A 26 -3.28 -7.64 -23.58
N LYS A 27 -4.59 -7.71 -23.26
CA LYS A 27 -5.06 -8.29 -21.98
C LYS A 27 -4.25 -9.55 -21.75
N GLN A 28 -3.81 -9.83 -20.52
CA GLN A 28 -3.23 -11.14 -20.18
C GLN A 28 -4.19 -12.22 -20.70
N THR A 29 -3.81 -12.88 -21.80
CA THR A 29 -4.74 -13.72 -22.56
C THR A 29 -4.95 -15.09 -21.90
N ASN A 30 -4.20 -15.39 -20.84
CA ASN A 30 -4.03 -16.74 -20.28
C ASN A 30 -4.45 -16.84 -18.80
N ILE A 31 -5.37 -15.97 -18.34
CA ILE A 31 -5.88 -16.05 -16.97
C ILE A 31 -6.94 -17.17 -16.92
N VAL A 32 -6.62 -18.25 -16.19
CA VAL A 32 -7.58 -19.34 -15.94
C VAL A 32 -8.61 -18.88 -14.93
N ARG A 33 -9.86 -18.85 -15.37
CA ARG A 33 -11.00 -18.51 -14.51
C ARG A 33 -11.44 -19.75 -13.73
N ARG A 34 -11.27 -19.74 -12.40
CA ARG A 34 -11.61 -20.89 -11.53
C ARG A 34 -13.12 -20.93 -11.24
N THR A 35 -13.93 -21.24 -12.26
CA THR A 35 -15.40 -21.13 -12.23
C THR A 35 -16.06 -21.92 -11.10
N ASP A 36 -15.53 -23.10 -10.77
CA ASP A 36 -16.08 -23.95 -9.71
C ASP A 36 -15.95 -23.27 -8.34
N LYS A 37 -14.78 -22.68 -8.09
CA LYS A 37 -14.49 -21.91 -6.87
C LYS A 37 -15.25 -20.58 -6.81
N LEU A 38 -15.40 -19.90 -7.95
CA LEU A 38 -16.26 -18.70 -8.03
C LEU A 38 -17.72 -19.05 -7.71
N SER A 39 -18.24 -20.13 -8.29
CA SER A 39 -19.62 -20.58 -8.07
C SER A 39 -19.85 -20.98 -6.62
N GLU A 40 -18.86 -21.60 -5.97
CA GLU A 40 -18.87 -21.92 -4.53
C GLU A 40 -19.04 -20.64 -3.69
N ILE A 41 -18.24 -19.59 -3.95
CA ILE A 41 -18.34 -18.32 -3.23
C ILE A 41 -19.66 -17.61 -3.53
N ILE A 42 -20.08 -17.54 -4.80
CA ILE A 42 -21.32 -16.85 -5.19
C ILE A 42 -22.55 -17.48 -4.52
N LYS A 43 -22.58 -18.81 -4.38
CA LYS A 43 -23.64 -19.49 -3.59
C LYS A 43 -23.61 -19.10 -2.11
N LEU A 44 -22.42 -18.92 -1.53
CA LEU A 44 -22.29 -18.44 -0.14
C LEU A 44 -22.77 -16.99 0.01
N LEU A 45 -22.58 -16.13 -1.02
CA LEU A 45 -23.05 -14.74 -1.01
C LEU A 45 -24.58 -14.63 -0.90
N GLN A 46 -25.31 -15.63 -1.43
CA GLN A 46 -26.78 -15.69 -1.40
C GLN A 46 -27.34 -16.06 -0.01
N SER A 47 -26.50 -16.52 0.93
CA SER A 47 -26.93 -16.84 2.29
C SER A 47 -27.24 -15.56 3.09
N PRO A 48 -28.41 -15.45 3.75
CA PRO A 48 -28.79 -14.25 4.51
C PRO A 48 -28.02 -14.08 5.83
N LYS A 49 -27.22 -15.07 6.26
CA LYS A 49 -26.43 -14.96 7.49
C LYS A 49 -25.18 -14.11 7.27
N GLN A 50 -24.80 -13.35 8.31
CA GLN A 50 -23.52 -12.67 8.39
C GLN A 50 -22.41 -13.74 8.30
N SER A 51 -21.53 -13.60 7.31
CA SER A 51 -20.51 -14.61 7.04
C SER A 51 -19.17 -13.98 6.75
N CYS A 52 -18.11 -14.60 7.27
CA CYS A 52 -16.75 -14.31 6.86
C CYS A 52 -16.29 -15.42 5.91
N ILE A 53 -15.69 -15.06 4.78
CA ILE A 53 -15.05 -16.02 3.89
C ILE A 53 -13.56 -15.79 3.95
N VAL A 54 -12.80 -16.81 4.34
CA VAL A 54 -11.34 -16.76 4.33
C VAL A 54 -10.83 -17.61 3.17
N ILE A 55 -10.22 -16.96 2.18
CA ILE A 55 -9.57 -17.59 1.03
C ILE A 55 -8.10 -17.81 1.36
N GLU A 56 -7.74 -19.05 1.59
CA GLU A 56 -6.40 -19.46 1.99
C GLU A 56 -5.60 -19.94 0.78
N GLY A 57 -4.30 -19.67 0.74
CA GLY A 57 -3.45 -20.31 -0.26
C GLY A 57 -2.01 -19.83 -0.19
N LYS A 58 -1.07 -20.63 -0.70
CA LYS A 58 0.36 -20.26 -0.71
C LYS A 58 0.61 -18.97 -1.51
N ALA A 59 1.77 -18.33 -1.30
CA ALA A 59 2.24 -17.27 -2.19
C ALA A 59 2.25 -17.77 -3.63
N GLY A 60 1.83 -16.94 -4.61
CA GLY A 60 1.77 -17.35 -6.02
C GLY A 60 0.63 -18.29 -6.42
N ALA A 61 -0.27 -18.68 -5.50
CA ALA A 61 -1.44 -19.52 -5.79
C ALA A 61 -2.56 -18.82 -6.63
N GLY A 62 -2.34 -17.58 -7.09
CA GLY A 62 -3.32 -16.85 -7.91
C GLY A 62 -4.45 -16.17 -7.13
N LYS A 63 -4.34 -16.00 -5.80
CA LYS A 63 -5.39 -15.37 -4.97
C LYS A 63 -5.82 -14.00 -5.48
N SER A 64 -4.89 -13.09 -5.74
CA SER A 64 -5.23 -11.73 -6.19
C SER A 64 -5.94 -11.73 -7.57
N PHE A 65 -5.57 -12.63 -8.48
CA PHE A 65 -6.26 -12.80 -9.76
C PHE A 65 -7.66 -13.37 -9.57
N PHE A 66 -7.80 -14.40 -8.73
CA PHE A 66 -9.09 -14.97 -8.37
C PHE A 66 -10.03 -13.94 -7.71
N LEU A 67 -9.50 -13.07 -6.84
CA LEU A 67 -10.28 -11.98 -6.26
C LEU A 67 -10.70 -10.94 -7.30
N LYS A 68 -9.85 -10.62 -8.29
CA LYS A 68 -10.24 -9.73 -9.39
C LYS A 68 -11.41 -10.34 -10.19
N ASP A 69 -11.33 -11.61 -10.56
CA ASP A 69 -12.43 -12.32 -11.25
C ASP A 69 -13.72 -12.37 -10.40
N LEU A 70 -13.57 -12.57 -9.09
CA LEU A 70 -14.68 -12.54 -8.15
C LEU A 70 -15.32 -11.16 -8.14
N VAL A 71 -14.52 -10.11 -7.90
CA VAL A 71 -14.94 -8.70 -7.85
C VAL A 71 -15.69 -8.32 -9.13
N GLU A 72 -15.17 -8.67 -10.32
CA GLU A 72 -15.86 -8.43 -11.59
C GLU A 72 -17.24 -9.08 -11.68
N GLU A 73 -17.40 -10.30 -11.12
CA GLU A 73 -18.67 -11.01 -11.14
C GLU A 73 -19.66 -10.42 -10.12
N ILE A 74 -19.21 -10.15 -8.90
CA ILE A 74 -20.08 -9.73 -7.79
C ILE A 74 -20.41 -8.24 -7.84
N ARG A 75 -19.56 -7.38 -8.43
CA ARG A 75 -19.82 -5.94 -8.62
C ARG A 75 -21.00 -5.66 -9.54
N LYS A 76 -21.52 -6.66 -10.26
CA LYS A 76 -22.73 -6.54 -11.09
C LYS A 76 -24.02 -6.52 -10.26
N GLU A 77 -23.98 -7.07 -9.05
CA GLU A 77 -25.17 -7.22 -8.20
C GLU A 77 -25.00 -6.64 -6.79
N GLN A 78 -23.77 -6.58 -6.28
CA GLN A 78 -23.43 -6.18 -4.92
C GLN A 78 -22.57 -4.91 -4.89
N PHE A 79 -22.58 -4.19 -3.76
CA PHE A 79 -21.63 -3.10 -3.52
C PHE A 79 -20.32 -3.68 -2.98
N VAL A 80 -19.19 -3.45 -3.65
CA VAL A 80 -17.94 -4.16 -3.36
C VAL A 80 -16.79 -3.19 -3.13
N ILE A 81 -16.29 -3.20 -1.91
CA ILE A 81 -15.08 -2.50 -1.50
C ILE A 81 -13.94 -3.52 -1.57
N PHE A 82 -12.96 -3.29 -2.46
CA PHE A 82 -11.79 -4.16 -2.61
C PHE A 82 -10.54 -3.39 -2.21
N ARG A 83 -9.77 -3.93 -1.26
CA ARG A 83 -8.48 -3.39 -0.84
C ARG A 83 -7.43 -4.48 -0.77
N LYS A 84 -6.20 -4.10 -1.09
CA LYS A 84 -5.01 -4.93 -0.89
C LYS A 84 -4.20 -4.28 0.21
N ILE A 85 -3.99 -5.01 1.30
CA ILE A 85 -3.28 -4.53 2.48
C ILE A 85 -1.81 -4.26 2.12
N ALA A 86 -1.26 -3.16 2.63
CA ALA A 86 0.04 -2.62 2.23
C ALA A 86 1.19 -3.57 2.63
N ARG A 87 2.44 -3.22 2.26
CA ARG A 87 3.56 -4.19 2.22
C ARG A 87 4.12 -4.62 3.58
N THR A 88 3.84 -3.88 4.66
CA THR A 88 4.37 -4.15 6.00
C THR A 88 3.78 -5.37 6.66
N GLU A 89 4.61 -6.08 7.42
CA GLU A 89 4.10 -7.05 8.39
C GLU A 89 3.64 -6.31 9.66
N ASN A 90 2.55 -6.77 10.27
CA ASN A 90 1.92 -6.16 11.46
C ASN A 90 1.27 -4.79 11.22
N GLU A 91 0.56 -4.66 10.11
CA GLU A 91 -0.26 -3.49 9.83
C GLU A 91 -1.42 -3.38 10.83
N LYS A 92 -1.55 -2.23 11.48
CA LYS A 92 -2.65 -1.96 12.41
C LYS A 92 -3.98 -1.93 11.64
N ILE A 93 -5.05 -2.47 12.22
CA ILE A 93 -6.35 -2.54 11.53
C ILE A 93 -6.91 -1.16 11.22
N VAL A 94 -6.67 -0.18 12.10
CA VAL A 94 -7.11 1.21 11.92
C VAL A 94 -6.59 1.81 10.60
N LEU A 95 -5.45 1.34 10.10
CA LEU A 95 -4.84 1.79 8.85
C LEU A 95 -5.55 1.20 7.65
N VAL A 96 -5.83 -0.09 7.71
CA VAL A 96 -6.60 -0.80 6.69
C VAL A 96 -7.97 -0.14 6.54
N LEU A 97 -8.59 0.22 7.65
CA LEU A 97 -9.87 0.94 7.64
C LEU A 97 -9.73 2.39 7.15
N GLY A 98 -8.65 3.09 7.52
CA GLY A 98 -8.33 4.39 6.95
C GLY A 98 -8.25 4.33 5.43
N ASP A 99 -7.45 3.40 4.87
CA ASP A 99 -7.33 3.19 3.43
C ASP A 99 -8.65 2.81 2.76
N ILE A 100 -9.49 2.03 3.44
CA ILE A 100 -10.86 1.77 2.99
C ILE A 100 -11.59 3.08 2.80
N VAL A 101 -11.62 3.94 3.83
CA VAL A 101 -12.42 5.17 3.79
C VAL A 101 -11.89 6.20 2.82
N PHE A 102 -10.57 6.43 2.81
CA PHE A 102 -9.95 7.37 1.88
C PHE A 102 -10.27 7.01 0.42
N LYS A 103 -10.28 5.71 0.07
CA LYS A 103 -10.62 5.25 -1.29
C LYS A 103 -12.11 4.98 -1.51
N LEU A 104 -12.95 5.17 -0.49
CA LEU A 104 -14.37 4.81 -0.54
C LEU A 104 -15.16 5.71 -1.48
N GLU A 105 -14.74 6.98 -1.62
CA GLU A 105 -15.36 7.92 -2.55
C GLU A 105 -15.27 7.42 -4.00
N ASP A 106 -14.13 6.84 -4.40
CA ASP A 106 -13.96 6.24 -5.71
C ASP A 106 -14.84 5.01 -5.91
N ASP A 107 -15.01 4.18 -4.87
CA ASP A 107 -15.93 3.04 -4.90
C ASP A 107 -17.40 3.48 -4.99
N ILE A 108 -17.79 4.59 -4.36
CA ILE A 108 -19.15 5.16 -4.42
C ILE A 108 -19.42 5.82 -5.76
N LYS A 109 -18.47 6.63 -6.28
CA LYS A 109 -18.48 7.08 -7.67
C LYS A 109 -18.58 5.87 -8.59
N SER A 110 -17.93 4.75 -8.20
CA SER A 110 -18.04 3.49 -8.92
C SER A 110 -19.47 2.95 -9.01
N PHE A 111 -20.20 3.12 -7.93
CA PHE A 111 -21.56 2.67 -7.74
C PHE A 111 -22.64 3.60 -8.31
N ALA A 112 -22.30 4.85 -8.67
CA ALA A 112 -23.24 5.89 -9.11
C ALA A 112 -24.15 5.52 -10.31
N HIS A 113 -23.81 4.46 -11.06
CA HIS A 113 -24.63 3.92 -12.14
C HIS A 113 -25.86 3.11 -11.66
N TRP A 114 -25.91 2.72 -10.38
CA TRP A 114 -27.05 2.05 -9.75
C TRP A 114 -27.95 2.98 -8.96
N SER A 115 -27.41 4.11 -8.52
CA SER A 115 -28.22 5.15 -7.91
C SER A 115 -29.02 5.83 -9.02
N ALA A 116 -30.34 5.64 -9.02
CA ALA A 116 -31.26 6.45 -9.84
C ALA A 116 -31.18 7.96 -9.48
N ASP A 117 -30.45 8.29 -8.42
CA ASP A 117 -30.40 9.59 -7.79
C ASP A 117 -28.93 10.04 -7.65
N LYS A 118 -28.48 10.88 -8.59
CA LYS A 118 -27.12 11.42 -8.59
C LYS A 118 -26.87 12.34 -7.39
N GLU A 119 -27.90 12.92 -6.80
CA GLU A 119 -27.79 13.80 -5.62
C GLU A 119 -27.38 12.98 -4.39
N LYS A 120 -27.92 11.76 -4.24
CA LYS A 120 -27.51 10.84 -3.16
C LYS A 120 -26.05 10.41 -3.21
N VAL A 121 -25.45 10.33 -4.40
CA VAL A 121 -24.01 10.00 -4.53
C VAL A 121 -23.16 11.14 -3.99
N VAL A 122 -23.55 12.38 -4.27
CA VAL A 122 -22.90 13.59 -3.73
C VAL A 122 -23.07 13.66 -2.21
N GLU A 123 -24.28 13.39 -1.71
CA GLU A 123 -24.59 13.36 -0.28
C GLU A 123 -23.72 12.33 0.49
N VAL A 124 -23.54 11.12 -0.06
CA VAL A 124 -22.68 10.09 0.55
C VAL A 124 -21.20 10.50 0.49
N SER A 125 -20.73 11.11 -0.60
CA SER A 125 -19.37 11.63 -0.71
C SER A 125 -19.10 12.76 0.30
N GLU A 126 -20.04 13.69 0.48
CA GLU A 126 -19.95 14.77 1.47
C GLU A 126 -19.99 14.24 2.91
N MET A 127 -20.85 13.24 3.18
CA MET A 127 -20.91 12.54 4.46
C MET A 127 -19.56 11.88 4.80
N LEU A 128 -18.93 11.18 3.85
CA LEU A 128 -17.64 10.55 4.08
C LEU A 128 -16.50 11.56 4.26
N ALA A 129 -16.51 12.67 3.50
CA ALA A 129 -15.55 13.75 3.69
C ALA A 129 -15.68 14.38 5.08
N LYS A 130 -16.92 14.60 5.55
CA LYS A 130 -17.20 15.09 6.90
C LYS A 130 -16.79 14.07 7.98
N TRP A 131 -17.00 12.79 7.71
CA TRP A 131 -16.59 11.71 8.59
C TRP A 131 -15.07 11.65 8.75
N ILE A 132 -14.31 11.66 7.64
CA ILE A 132 -12.83 11.68 7.66
C ILE A 132 -12.34 12.86 8.51
N LYS A 133 -12.96 14.04 8.33
CA LYS A 133 -12.63 15.24 9.13
C LYS A 133 -12.95 15.04 10.62
N ASN A 134 -14.10 14.47 10.97
CA ASN A 134 -14.51 14.24 12.36
C ASN A 134 -13.62 13.23 13.09
N VAL A 135 -13.32 12.10 12.45
CA VAL A 135 -12.46 11.04 12.95
C VAL A 135 -11.06 11.59 13.24
N LEU A 136 -10.52 12.33 12.27
CA LEU A 136 -9.24 13.01 12.42
C LEU A 136 -9.33 14.23 13.35
N LYS A 137 -10.51 14.57 13.90
CA LYS A 137 -10.75 15.78 14.69
C LYS A 137 -10.20 17.05 14.03
N ILE A 138 -10.31 17.11 12.70
CA ILE A 138 -9.92 18.23 11.88
C ILE A 138 -11.15 19.14 11.76
N PRO A 139 -11.13 20.36 12.32
CA PRO A 139 -12.19 21.34 12.12
C PRO A 139 -12.56 21.53 10.62
N GLU A 140 -13.85 21.68 10.31
CA GLU A 140 -14.34 21.72 8.91
C GLU A 140 -13.70 22.83 8.07
N ASP A 141 -13.27 23.92 8.71
CA ASP A 141 -12.65 25.13 8.18
C ASP A 141 -11.12 25.02 7.98
N VAL A 142 -10.51 23.90 8.35
CA VAL A 142 -9.07 23.69 8.21
C VAL A 142 -8.70 23.44 6.74
N PRO A 143 -7.80 24.25 6.15
CA PRO A 143 -7.27 24.00 4.82
C PRO A 143 -6.53 22.67 4.74
N VAL A 144 -6.63 21.99 3.60
CA VAL A 144 -6.06 20.65 3.38
C VAL A 144 -4.55 20.64 3.65
N GLU A 145 -3.87 21.75 3.38
CA GLU A 145 -2.43 21.95 3.64
C GLU A 145 -2.04 21.89 5.13
N LYS A 146 -2.99 22.13 6.04
CA LYS A 146 -2.75 22.07 7.49
C LYS A 146 -2.99 20.69 8.08
N ILE A 147 -3.63 19.78 7.32
CA ILE A 147 -3.95 18.42 7.76
C ILE A 147 -2.69 17.65 8.19
N PRO A 148 -1.56 17.66 7.45
CA PRO A 148 -0.34 16.98 7.88
C PRO A 148 0.21 17.50 9.22
N SER A 149 0.22 18.82 9.44
CA SER A 149 0.69 19.44 10.69
C SER A 149 -0.21 19.10 11.89
N ILE A 150 -1.50 18.95 11.63
CA ILE A 150 -2.50 18.58 12.63
C ILE A 150 -2.37 17.08 13.00
N ILE A 151 -2.17 16.20 12.02
CA ILE A 151 -1.87 14.78 12.25
C ILE A 151 -0.55 14.63 13.03
N ALA A 152 0.48 15.41 12.69
CA ALA A 152 1.74 15.49 13.45
C ALA A 152 1.55 16.07 14.88
N GLY A 153 0.37 16.57 15.25
CA GLY A 153 0.05 17.06 16.59
C GLY A 153 -0.63 16.03 17.51
N MET A 154 -1.20 14.94 16.99
CA MET A 154 -2.17 14.10 17.73
C MET A 154 -1.56 13.04 18.66
N GLU A 155 -2.36 12.57 19.64
CA GLU A 155 -2.06 11.48 20.57
C GLU A 155 -2.73 10.16 20.15
N LYS A 156 -1.99 9.05 20.24
CA LYS A 156 -2.31 7.73 19.68
C LYS A 156 -3.51 7.02 20.33
N GLU A 157 -3.61 7.06 21.66
CA GLU A 157 -4.57 6.24 22.44
C GLU A 157 -6.03 6.72 22.33
N LYS A 158 -6.27 7.98 21.92
CA LYS A 158 -7.63 8.52 21.74
C LYS A 158 -8.30 8.10 20.43
N TYR A 159 -7.54 7.53 19.49
CA TYR A 159 -8.01 7.29 18.12
C TYR A 159 -8.41 5.84 17.88
N GLU A 160 -7.67 4.85 18.39
CA GLU A 160 -7.88 3.45 18.01
C GLU A 160 -9.30 2.92 18.31
N ARG A 161 -9.87 3.25 19.49
CA ARG A 161 -11.27 2.87 19.81
C ARG A 161 -12.31 3.80 19.21
N GLY A 162 -12.06 5.11 19.19
CA GLY A 162 -13.00 6.09 18.62
C GLY A 162 -13.18 5.89 17.12
N PHE A 163 -12.10 5.59 16.42
CA PHE A 163 -12.09 5.32 14.98
C PHE A 163 -13.00 4.16 14.60
N ILE A 164 -13.09 3.11 15.41
CA ILE A 164 -13.91 1.94 15.12
C ILE A 164 -15.39 2.27 15.24
N TYR A 165 -15.78 2.95 16.32
CA TYR A 165 -17.16 3.41 16.49
C TYR A 165 -17.56 4.36 15.37
N GLU A 166 -16.68 5.29 15.00
CA GLU A 166 -16.96 6.18 13.89
C GLU A 166 -17.00 5.41 12.55
N PHE A 167 -16.09 4.47 12.29
CA PHE A 167 -16.05 3.69 11.05
C PHE A 167 -17.30 2.84 10.89
N LYS A 168 -17.76 2.24 11.99
CA LYS A 168 -19.04 1.57 12.07
C LYS A 168 -20.19 2.52 11.72
N ASP A 169 -20.25 3.71 12.31
CA ASP A 169 -21.31 4.67 12.02
C ASP A 169 -21.32 5.06 10.53
N ALA A 170 -20.15 5.26 9.93
CA ALA A 170 -20.03 5.48 8.48
C ALA A 170 -20.55 4.30 7.65
N LEU A 171 -20.22 3.06 8.02
CA LEU A 171 -20.75 1.87 7.33
C LEU A 171 -22.27 1.72 7.53
N ASN A 172 -22.78 2.01 8.72
CA ASN A 172 -24.20 2.01 9.04
C ASN A 172 -24.97 3.08 8.28
N ASP A 173 -24.36 4.24 8.05
CA ASP A 173 -24.96 5.27 7.23
C ASP A 173 -24.88 4.90 5.76
N LEU A 174 -23.71 4.45 5.28
CA LEU A 174 -23.52 4.03 3.89
C LEU A 174 -24.50 2.93 3.48
N ILE A 175 -24.74 1.94 4.34
CA ILE A 175 -25.62 0.83 4.01
C ILE A 175 -27.09 1.24 3.83
N LYS A 176 -27.51 2.39 4.38
CA LYS A 176 -28.85 2.96 4.15
C LYS A 176 -29.06 3.36 2.70
N TYR A 177 -27.99 3.70 1.98
CA TYR A 177 -28.01 4.07 0.56
C TYR A 177 -27.91 2.85 -0.37
N ILE A 178 -27.56 1.67 0.16
CA ILE A 178 -27.47 0.42 -0.61
C ILE A 178 -28.86 -0.24 -0.65
N PRO A 179 -29.41 -0.56 -1.84
CA PRO A 179 -30.73 -1.20 -1.99
C PRO A 179 -30.88 -2.44 -1.09
N LYS A 180 -32.07 -2.66 -0.51
CA LYS A 180 -32.29 -3.65 0.57
C LYS A 180 -31.95 -5.09 0.15
N GLU A 181 -32.13 -5.39 -1.13
CA GLU A 181 -31.83 -6.66 -1.78
C GLU A 181 -30.33 -6.88 -2.07
N LYS A 182 -29.50 -5.84 -1.85
CA LYS A 182 -28.05 -5.86 -2.07
C LYS A 182 -27.28 -5.82 -0.76
N ARG A 183 -26.07 -6.36 -0.80
CA ARG A 183 -25.09 -6.41 0.28
C ARG A 183 -23.91 -5.51 -0.01
N MET A 184 -23.28 -5.07 1.06
CA MET A 184 -21.93 -4.50 1.05
C MET A 184 -20.92 -5.64 1.27
N ILE A 185 -19.97 -5.80 0.37
CA ILE A 185 -18.93 -6.82 0.45
C ILE A 185 -17.58 -6.11 0.59
N LEU A 186 -16.92 -6.29 1.73
CA LEU A 186 -15.57 -5.84 1.97
C LEU A 186 -14.59 -6.99 1.69
N ILE A 187 -13.66 -6.78 0.76
CA ILE A 187 -12.65 -7.75 0.36
C ILE A 187 -11.28 -7.21 0.69
N LEU A 188 -10.54 -7.92 1.54
CA LEU A 188 -9.17 -7.60 1.94
C LEU A 188 -8.21 -8.67 1.40
N ASP A 189 -7.37 -8.29 0.43
CA ASP A 189 -6.27 -9.11 -0.06
C ASP A 189 -5.04 -8.95 0.85
N GLN A 190 -4.34 -10.06 1.13
CA GLN A 190 -3.14 -10.14 1.96
C GLN A 190 -3.39 -9.86 3.45
N ALA A 191 -4.52 -10.39 3.95
CA ALA A 191 -4.98 -10.27 5.33
C ALA A 191 -3.95 -10.76 6.38
N GLU A 192 -3.00 -11.63 6.02
CA GLU A 192 -1.96 -12.11 6.94
C GLU A 192 -1.02 -11.02 7.46
N ARG A 193 -1.06 -9.84 6.84
CA ARG A 193 -0.24 -8.69 7.19
C ARG A 193 -0.79 -7.87 8.35
N ILE A 194 -2.07 -8.03 8.68
CA ILE A 194 -2.65 -7.36 9.85
C ILE A 194 -1.95 -7.87 11.12
N ASP A 195 -1.64 -6.98 12.07
CA ASP A 195 -1.05 -7.36 13.36
C ASP A 195 -1.94 -8.43 14.05
N PRO A 196 -1.39 -9.63 14.36
CA PRO A 196 -2.10 -10.68 15.10
C PRO A 196 -2.79 -10.18 16.38
N LYS A 197 -2.23 -9.17 17.06
CA LYS A 197 -2.79 -8.59 18.28
C LYS A 197 -4.02 -7.71 18.03
N GLU A 198 -4.16 -7.18 16.82
CA GLU A 198 -5.29 -6.34 16.41
C GLU A 198 -6.38 -7.11 15.66
N PHE A 199 -6.23 -8.42 15.45
CA PHE A 199 -7.31 -9.24 14.89
C PHE A 199 -8.56 -9.27 15.78
N ASN A 200 -8.41 -9.13 17.10
CA ASN A 200 -9.56 -8.95 17.99
C ASN A 200 -10.33 -7.66 17.68
N LEU A 201 -9.65 -6.65 17.17
CA LEU A 201 -10.25 -5.38 16.78
C LEU A 201 -10.97 -5.50 15.43
N LEU A 202 -10.40 -6.26 14.49
CA LEU A 202 -11.13 -6.69 13.29
C LEU A 202 -12.39 -7.47 13.66
N TYR A 203 -12.34 -8.28 14.71
CA TYR A 203 -13.52 -8.95 15.23
C TYR A 203 -14.57 -7.99 15.82
N ASP A 204 -14.17 -7.02 16.65
CA ASP A 204 -15.11 -6.02 17.18
C ASP A 204 -15.82 -5.30 16.02
N ILE A 205 -15.07 -4.98 14.96
CA ILE A 205 -15.63 -4.41 13.73
C ILE A 205 -16.61 -5.38 13.07
N MET A 206 -16.27 -6.67 12.96
CA MET A 206 -17.13 -7.66 12.34
C MET A 206 -18.42 -7.93 13.12
N GLU A 207 -18.38 -7.98 14.46
CA GLU A 207 -19.56 -8.10 15.32
C GLU A 207 -20.47 -6.88 15.17
N GLU A 208 -19.87 -5.70 14.98
CA GLU A 208 -20.59 -4.44 14.88
C GLU A 208 -20.95 -4.01 13.44
N MET A 209 -20.55 -4.79 12.43
CA MET A 209 -20.90 -4.55 11.02
C MET A 209 -22.41 -4.69 10.78
N PRO A 210 -23.01 -3.87 9.92
CA PRO A 210 -24.44 -4.00 9.61
C PRO A 210 -24.77 -5.36 8.97
N GLU A 211 -25.94 -5.93 9.26
CA GLU A 211 -26.35 -7.30 8.87
C GLU A 211 -26.16 -7.62 7.36
N ARG A 212 -26.33 -6.62 6.50
CA ARG A 212 -26.15 -6.76 5.04
C ARG A 212 -24.68 -6.58 4.59
N THR A 213 -23.72 -6.70 5.49
CA THR A 213 -22.28 -6.62 5.20
C THR A 213 -21.67 -8.03 5.19
N MET A 214 -20.70 -8.26 4.30
CA MET A 214 -19.90 -9.48 4.26
C MET A 214 -18.42 -9.13 4.21
N LEU A 215 -17.58 -9.91 4.92
CA LEU A 215 -16.13 -9.80 4.87
C LEU A 215 -15.53 -11.00 4.11
N ILE A 216 -14.64 -10.72 3.16
CA ILE A 216 -13.82 -11.71 2.47
C ILE A 216 -12.35 -11.38 2.72
N LEU A 217 -11.62 -12.30 3.35
CA LEU A 217 -10.20 -12.18 3.64
C LEU A 217 -9.42 -13.14 2.75
N ALA A 218 -8.41 -12.68 2.03
CA ALA A 218 -7.47 -13.56 1.35
C ALA A 218 -6.12 -13.56 2.06
N SER A 219 -5.59 -14.74 2.36
CA SER A 219 -4.41 -14.89 3.20
C SER A 219 -3.45 -15.96 2.71
N ARG A 220 -2.15 -15.75 2.99
CA ARG A 220 -1.11 -16.78 2.87
C ARG A 220 -0.98 -17.68 4.10
N LYS A 221 -1.45 -17.22 5.26
CA LYS A 221 -1.53 -18.02 6.50
C LYS A 221 -2.87 -18.75 6.56
N PRO A 222 -2.94 -19.94 7.19
CA PRO A 222 -4.20 -20.60 7.52
C PRO A 222 -5.13 -19.63 8.26
N GLY A 223 -6.41 -19.62 7.91
CA GLY A 223 -7.40 -18.73 8.47
C GLY A 223 -7.65 -18.97 9.96
N ALA A 224 -7.36 -20.18 10.47
CA ALA A 224 -7.37 -20.48 11.90
C ALA A 224 -6.26 -19.74 12.68
N GLU A 225 -5.19 -19.29 12.01
CA GLU A 225 -4.16 -18.42 12.60
C GLU A 225 -4.54 -16.93 12.54
N LEU A 226 -5.52 -16.57 11.70
CA LEU A 226 -6.05 -15.21 11.57
C LEU A 226 -7.21 -14.98 12.55
N LEU A 227 -8.11 -15.96 12.67
CA LEU A 227 -9.33 -15.85 13.47
C LEU A 227 -9.23 -16.80 14.66
N SER A 228 -9.31 -16.26 15.88
CA SER A 228 -9.32 -17.08 17.10
C SER A 228 -10.54 -18.01 17.13
N PRO A 229 -10.48 -19.15 17.87
CA PRO A 229 -11.62 -20.07 17.99
C PRO A 229 -12.90 -19.40 18.50
N ASP A 230 -12.77 -18.42 19.40
CA ASP A 230 -13.90 -17.66 19.95
C ASP A 230 -14.58 -16.81 18.87
N ILE A 231 -13.80 -16.22 17.95
CA ILE A 231 -14.31 -15.44 16.82
C ILE A 231 -15.05 -16.35 15.83
N GLN A 232 -14.48 -17.51 15.53
CA GLN A 232 -15.07 -18.49 14.61
C GLN A 232 -16.39 -19.07 15.14
N ALA A 233 -16.56 -19.14 16.47
CA ALA A 233 -17.79 -19.62 17.10
C ALA A 233 -18.95 -18.61 17.00
N LYS A 234 -18.65 -17.31 16.92
CA LYS A 234 -19.65 -16.23 16.89
C LYS A 234 -20.06 -15.81 15.49
N ILE A 235 -19.15 -15.91 14.52
CA ILE A 235 -19.41 -15.52 13.13
C ILE A 235 -19.34 -16.75 12.23
N THR A 236 -20.31 -16.91 11.34
CA THR A 236 -20.30 -18.02 10.38
C THR A 236 -19.11 -17.87 9.44
N THR A 237 -18.01 -18.57 9.73
CA THR A 237 -16.78 -18.49 8.94
C THR A 237 -16.69 -19.67 7.98
N LYS A 238 -16.36 -19.39 6.73
CA LYS A 238 -16.07 -20.41 5.70
C LYS A 238 -14.64 -20.26 5.22
N PHE A 239 -13.86 -21.31 5.44
CA PHE A 239 -12.50 -21.43 4.92
C PHE A 239 -12.56 -22.06 3.53
N LEU A 240 -11.97 -21.39 2.55
CA LEU A 240 -11.87 -21.88 1.18
C LEU A 240 -10.39 -21.91 0.79
N SER A 241 -9.86 -23.11 0.56
CA SER A 241 -8.49 -23.27 0.10
C SER A 241 -8.41 -23.07 -1.41
N LEU A 242 -7.62 -22.08 -1.82
CA LEU A 242 -7.14 -21.88 -3.18
C LEU A 242 -5.84 -22.68 -3.36
N GLY A 243 -6.01 -23.95 -3.71
CA GLY A 243 -4.89 -24.86 -3.99
C GLY A 243 -4.22 -24.58 -5.35
N ASN A 244 -3.29 -25.45 -5.71
CA ASN A 244 -2.71 -25.48 -7.05
C ASN A 244 -3.80 -25.72 -8.10
N PHE A 245 -3.54 -25.35 -9.35
CA PHE A 245 -4.39 -25.74 -10.47
C PHE A 245 -4.51 -27.26 -10.56
N THR A 246 -5.70 -27.73 -10.91
CA THR A 246 -5.92 -29.10 -11.37
C THR A 246 -5.31 -29.30 -12.75
N GLU A 247 -5.12 -30.54 -13.18
CA GLU A 247 -4.66 -30.84 -14.54
C GLU A 247 -5.62 -30.26 -15.60
N LYS A 248 -6.93 -30.22 -15.32
CA LYS A 248 -7.93 -29.55 -16.17
C LYS A 248 -7.67 -28.05 -16.28
N GLU A 249 -7.49 -27.36 -15.15
CA GLU A 249 -7.18 -25.91 -15.11
C GLU A 249 -5.83 -25.61 -15.79
N THR A 250 -4.83 -26.47 -15.62
CA THR A 250 -3.56 -26.38 -16.37
C THR A 250 -3.77 -26.54 -17.88
N GLY A 251 -4.62 -27.48 -18.29
CA GLY A 251 -4.99 -27.67 -19.70
C GLY A 251 -5.72 -26.46 -20.28
N GLU A 252 -6.63 -25.85 -19.51
CA GLU A 252 -7.26 -24.58 -19.88
C GLU A 252 -6.25 -23.46 -20.03
N MET A 253 -5.25 -23.37 -19.13
CA MET A 253 -4.17 -22.39 -19.20
C MET A 253 -3.37 -22.51 -20.50
N LEU A 254 -2.94 -23.73 -20.84
CA LEU A 254 -2.20 -24.03 -22.08
C LEU A 254 -3.06 -23.78 -23.34
N LYS A 255 -4.36 -24.04 -23.25
CA LYS A 255 -5.30 -23.79 -24.35
C LYS A 255 -5.47 -22.29 -24.61
N LEU A 256 -5.65 -21.50 -23.56
CA LEU A 256 -5.75 -20.04 -23.65
C LEU A 256 -4.47 -19.42 -24.22
N SER A 257 -3.33 -20.02 -23.91
CA SER A 257 -2.02 -19.60 -24.41
C SER A 257 -1.76 -19.93 -25.87
N GLY A 258 -2.65 -20.67 -26.53
CA GLY A 258 -2.51 -21.08 -27.93
C GLY A 258 -1.36 -22.07 -28.17
N ILE A 259 -0.79 -22.66 -27.12
CA ILE A 259 0.28 -23.64 -27.25
C ILE A 259 -0.38 -24.97 -27.69
N PRO A 260 0.05 -25.58 -28.80
CA PRO A 260 -0.41 -26.92 -29.14
C PRO A 260 0.15 -27.93 -28.13
N PHE A 261 -0.71 -28.74 -27.51
CA PHE A 261 -0.31 -29.78 -26.59
C PHE A 261 -1.16 -31.05 -26.78
N ASP A 262 -0.58 -32.20 -26.49
CA ASP A 262 -1.28 -33.47 -26.33
C ASP A 262 -1.41 -33.81 -24.83
N GLU A 263 -2.15 -34.89 -24.53
CA GLU A 263 -2.39 -35.32 -23.15
C GLU A 263 -1.08 -35.66 -22.41
N LYS A 264 -0.09 -36.24 -23.10
CA LYS A 264 1.22 -36.56 -22.51
C LYS A 264 1.99 -35.30 -22.12
N MET A 265 1.97 -34.29 -22.97
CA MET A 265 2.60 -32.99 -22.72
C MET A 265 1.90 -32.27 -21.57
N LEU A 266 0.56 -32.27 -21.54
CA LEU A 266 -0.22 -31.72 -20.43
C LEU A 266 0.17 -32.38 -19.10
N THR A 267 0.13 -33.71 -19.01
CA THR A 267 0.48 -34.44 -17.78
C THR A 267 1.93 -34.17 -17.38
N LYS A 268 2.86 -34.13 -18.34
CA LYS A 268 4.27 -33.82 -18.07
C LYS A 268 4.44 -32.39 -17.55
N PHE A 269 3.76 -31.41 -18.15
CA PHE A 269 3.81 -29.99 -17.74
C PHE A 269 3.20 -29.80 -16.35
N TYR A 270 2.02 -30.40 -16.14
CA TYR A 270 1.35 -30.42 -14.85
C TYR A 270 2.24 -31.02 -13.76
N ARG A 271 2.86 -32.18 -13.99
CA ARG A 271 3.80 -32.80 -13.03
C ARG A 271 5.06 -31.98 -12.81
N LYS A 272 5.60 -31.33 -13.85
CA LYS A 272 6.84 -30.53 -13.72
C LYS A 272 6.64 -29.35 -12.78
N PHE A 273 5.50 -28.67 -12.87
CA PHE A 273 5.19 -27.47 -12.08
C PHE A 273 4.21 -27.73 -10.93
N GLN A 274 3.78 -28.99 -10.76
CA GLN A 274 2.85 -29.44 -9.71
C GLN A 274 1.55 -28.62 -9.65
N GLY A 275 1.06 -28.14 -10.78
CA GLY A 275 -0.12 -27.27 -10.83
C GLY A 275 0.08 -25.86 -10.26
N PHE A 276 1.30 -25.45 -9.90
CA PHE A 276 1.51 -24.16 -9.23
C PHE A 276 1.29 -22.98 -10.21
N PRO A 277 0.23 -22.15 -10.03
CA PRO A 277 -0.25 -21.22 -11.07
C PRO A 277 0.81 -20.26 -11.59
N LEU A 278 1.60 -19.69 -10.67
CA LEU A 278 2.63 -18.73 -11.02
C LEU A 278 3.75 -19.35 -11.88
N LEU A 279 4.31 -20.49 -11.46
CA LEU A 279 5.37 -21.15 -12.24
C LEU A 279 4.85 -21.65 -13.60
N GLN A 280 3.59 -22.09 -13.66
CA GLN A 280 2.97 -22.48 -14.92
C GLN A 280 2.81 -21.28 -15.88
N GLY A 281 2.41 -20.11 -15.37
CA GLY A 281 2.36 -18.88 -16.17
C GLY A 281 3.72 -18.48 -16.71
N MET A 282 4.73 -18.47 -15.85
CA MET A 282 6.12 -18.18 -16.24
C MET A 282 6.62 -19.16 -17.32
N ALA A 283 6.32 -20.45 -17.17
CA ALA A 283 6.74 -21.47 -18.12
C ALA A 283 6.02 -21.37 -19.47
N ILE A 284 4.74 -21.01 -19.48
CA ILE A 284 3.98 -20.77 -20.71
C ILE A 284 4.52 -19.56 -21.46
N ASP A 285 4.83 -18.47 -20.77
CA ASP A 285 5.43 -17.28 -21.37
C ASP A 285 6.80 -17.60 -21.99
N GLU A 286 7.59 -18.47 -21.34
CA GLU A 286 8.86 -18.98 -21.87
C GLU A 286 8.66 -19.80 -23.16
N MET A 287 7.65 -20.68 -23.16
CA MET A 287 7.33 -21.54 -24.31
C MET A 287 6.87 -20.72 -25.51
N ILE A 288 6.02 -19.71 -25.30
CA ILE A 288 5.55 -18.81 -26.36
C ILE A 288 6.71 -18.01 -26.94
N SER A 289 7.52 -17.40 -26.06
CA SER A 289 8.60 -16.49 -26.48
C SER A 289 9.73 -17.19 -27.22
N THR A 290 10.07 -18.43 -26.85
CA THR A 290 11.17 -19.18 -27.48
C THR A 290 10.71 -20.17 -28.55
N GLY A 291 9.40 -20.43 -28.65
CA GLY A 291 8.86 -21.52 -29.45
C GLY A 291 9.34 -22.92 -29.00
N ASN A 292 9.93 -23.03 -27.81
CA ASN A 292 10.50 -24.27 -27.30
C ASN A 292 9.60 -24.91 -26.26
N TYR A 293 9.02 -26.05 -26.63
CA TYR A 293 8.07 -26.79 -25.80
C TYR A 293 8.70 -27.93 -24.98
N ASN A 294 10.05 -27.96 -24.85
CA ASN A 294 10.73 -28.99 -24.07
C ASN A 294 10.63 -28.71 -22.56
N ILE A 295 9.63 -29.35 -21.95
CA ILE A 295 9.28 -29.22 -20.53
C ILE A 295 10.46 -29.48 -19.57
N ASP A 296 11.39 -30.38 -19.91
CA ASP A 296 12.46 -30.76 -18.99
C ASP A 296 13.46 -29.62 -18.76
N ARG A 297 13.70 -28.82 -19.80
CA ARG A 297 14.63 -27.69 -19.79
C ARG A 297 13.99 -26.36 -19.39
N LEU A 298 12.67 -26.30 -19.20
CA LEU A 298 11.96 -25.05 -18.90
C LEU A 298 12.46 -24.36 -17.62
N PRO A 299 12.75 -25.03 -16.49
CA PRO A 299 13.24 -24.33 -15.29
C PRO A 299 14.56 -23.58 -15.53
N GLU A 300 15.55 -24.25 -16.12
CA GLU A 300 16.85 -23.65 -16.46
C GLU A 300 16.67 -22.52 -17.47
N LYS A 301 15.76 -22.69 -18.44
CA LYS A 301 15.46 -21.68 -19.45
C LYS A 301 14.75 -20.46 -18.89
N MET A 302 13.77 -20.63 -18.00
CA MET A 302 13.10 -19.51 -17.34
C MET A 302 14.10 -18.64 -16.60
N GLU A 303 15.02 -19.25 -15.83
CA GLU A 303 16.08 -18.52 -15.13
C GLU A 303 17.00 -17.78 -16.12
N GLN A 304 17.44 -18.44 -17.19
CA GLN A 304 18.21 -17.83 -18.26
C GLN A 304 17.44 -16.71 -18.98
N HIS A 305 16.13 -16.86 -19.16
CA HIS A 305 15.28 -15.90 -19.85
C HIS A 305 14.99 -14.67 -19.00
N PHE A 306 14.83 -14.80 -17.68
CA PHE A 306 14.80 -13.64 -16.77
C PHE A 306 16.06 -12.81 -16.94
N LYS A 307 17.22 -13.48 -16.96
CA LYS A 307 18.51 -12.84 -17.17
C LYS A 307 18.64 -12.22 -18.57
N LEU A 308 18.21 -12.91 -19.62
CA LEU A 308 18.23 -12.40 -20.99
C LEU A 308 17.26 -11.24 -21.20
N ARG A 309 16.04 -11.28 -20.65
CA ARG A 309 15.10 -10.15 -20.67
C ARG A 309 15.69 -8.95 -19.97
N PHE A 310 16.33 -9.15 -18.83
CA PHE A 310 17.04 -8.08 -18.16
C PHE A 310 18.20 -7.54 -18.99
N ASP A 311 18.97 -8.41 -19.67
CA ASP A 311 20.02 -7.99 -20.61
C ASP A 311 19.47 -7.24 -21.84
N GLU A 312 18.31 -7.63 -22.38
CA GLU A 312 17.61 -6.92 -23.47
C GLU A 312 17.08 -5.57 -23.02
N ILE A 313 16.49 -5.51 -21.82
CA ILE A 313 16.10 -4.27 -21.17
C ILE A 313 17.35 -3.39 -21.02
N ASN A 314 18.47 -3.90 -20.51
CA ASN A 314 19.75 -3.17 -20.41
C ASN A 314 20.35 -2.72 -21.76
N ARG A 315 19.99 -3.35 -22.88
CA ARG A 315 20.37 -2.92 -24.23
C ARG A 315 19.37 -1.92 -24.83
N SER A 316 18.24 -1.69 -24.18
CA SER A 316 17.23 -0.72 -24.59
C SER A 316 17.73 0.71 -24.37
N SER A 317 17.09 1.68 -25.02
CA SER A 317 17.42 3.09 -24.83
C SER A 317 17.28 3.50 -23.35
N SER A 318 18.01 4.55 -22.97
CA SER A 318 17.97 5.07 -21.59
C SER A 318 16.56 5.46 -21.11
N GLU A 319 15.66 5.82 -22.03
CA GLU A 319 14.27 6.18 -21.74
C GLU A 319 13.40 4.94 -21.48
N GLU A 320 13.57 3.87 -22.27
CA GLU A 320 12.88 2.59 -22.05
C GLU A 320 13.24 1.97 -20.71
N LEU A 321 14.53 1.98 -20.40
CA LEU A 321 15.07 1.55 -19.13
C LEU A 321 14.44 2.32 -17.97
N ARG A 322 14.50 3.65 -18.04
CA ARG A 322 13.96 4.51 -17.00
C ARG A 322 12.46 4.29 -16.79
N LEU A 323 11.70 4.08 -17.86
CA LEU A 323 10.27 3.82 -17.76
C LEU A 323 9.96 2.48 -17.08
N LEU A 324 10.59 1.40 -17.51
CA LEU A 324 10.40 0.06 -16.93
C LEU A 324 10.82 0.01 -15.46
N PHE A 325 11.93 0.65 -15.13
CA PHE A 325 12.42 0.74 -13.75
C PHE A 325 11.48 1.57 -12.89
N THR A 326 10.97 2.70 -13.39
CA THR A 326 9.96 3.51 -12.69
C THR A 326 8.74 2.65 -12.38
N LEU A 327 8.22 1.91 -13.35
CA LEU A 327 7.08 1.00 -13.11
C LEU A 327 7.39 -0.11 -12.11
N SER A 328 8.66 -0.50 -11.97
CA SER A 328 9.07 -1.59 -11.08
C SER A 328 9.24 -1.17 -9.62
N ILE A 329 9.66 0.07 -9.36
CA ILE A 329 9.90 0.56 -7.99
C ILE A 329 8.63 1.09 -7.30
N PHE A 330 7.60 1.47 -8.07
CA PHE A 330 6.35 2.00 -7.53
C PHE A 330 5.42 0.88 -7.06
N ARG A 331 4.71 1.15 -5.96
CA ARG A 331 3.82 0.19 -5.30
C ARG A 331 2.37 0.28 -5.79
N GLU A 332 2.03 1.38 -6.46
CA GLU A 332 0.71 1.66 -7.04
C GLU A 332 0.76 1.73 -8.58
N CYS A 333 -0.42 1.72 -9.21
CA CYS A 333 -0.50 1.99 -10.64
C CYS A 333 -0.15 3.45 -10.93
N LEU A 334 0.67 3.70 -11.95
CA LEU A 334 0.99 5.05 -12.39
C LEU A 334 0.18 5.42 -13.63
N ASN A 335 -0.38 6.62 -13.68
CA ASN A 335 -0.93 7.17 -14.91
C ASN A 335 0.19 7.83 -15.75
N ILE A 336 -0.14 8.24 -16.97
CA ILE A 336 0.85 8.81 -17.89
C ILE A 336 1.45 10.14 -17.39
N ASP A 337 0.69 10.90 -16.61
CA ASP A 337 1.14 12.17 -16.03
C ASP A 337 2.17 11.95 -14.94
N ALA A 338 1.94 10.97 -14.05
CA ALA A 338 2.91 10.57 -13.05
C ALA A 338 4.18 10.02 -13.72
N LEU A 339 4.05 9.15 -14.72
CA LEU A 339 5.20 8.63 -15.46
C LEU A 339 5.99 9.75 -16.12
N ASN A 340 5.33 10.73 -16.74
CA ASN A 340 5.99 11.90 -17.33
C ASN A 340 6.74 12.71 -16.27
N ALA A 341 6.10 13.02 -15.14
CA ALA A 341 6.71 13.80 -14.07
C ALA A 341 7.94 13.10 -13.45
N ILE A 342 7.88 11.77 -13.26
CA ILE A 342 8.96 11.01 -12.63
C ILE A 342 10.09 10.70 -13.61
N THR A 343 9.77 10.27 -14.83
CA THR A 343 10.79 9.84 -15.79
C THR A 343 11.41 11.01 -16.56
N ASN A 344 10.71 12.15 -16.60
CA ASN A 344 10.96 13.27 -17.50
C ASN A 344 10.93 12.89 -18.99
N ILE A 345 10.17 11.84 -19.34
CA ILE A 345 9.94 11.41 -20.73
C ILE A 345 8.62 12.03 -21.20
N GLU A 346 8.60 12.63 -22.38
CA GLU A 346 7.39 13.17 -23.02
C GLU A 346 6.24 12.13 -23.05
N LYS A 347 5.01 12.55 -22.75
CA LYS A 347 3.83 11.65 -22.71
C LYS A 347 3.63 10.90 -24.05
N SER A 348 3.90 11.57 -25.17
CA SER A 348 3.86 11.00 -26.51
C SER A 348 4.87 9.85 -26.67
N GLU A 349 6.07 10.03 -26.12
CA GLU A 349 7.16 9.07 -26.15
C GLU A 349 6.93 7.91 -25.17
N ILE A 350 6.41 8.17 -23.96
CA ILE A 350 5.95 7.12 -23.04
C ILE A 350 4.94 6.22 -23.73
N SER A 351 3.94 6.80 -24.41
CA SER A 351 2.93 6.06 -25.16
C SER A 351 3.55 5.19 -26.26
N ARG A 352 4.62 5.66 -26.90
CA ARG A 352 5.36 4.92 -27.94
C ARG A 352 6.16 3.77 -27.34
N ILE A 353 6.89 4.01 -26.25
CA ILE A 353 7.72 3.02 -25.56
C ILE A 353 6.87 1.86 -25.04
N ILE A 354 5.75 2.15 -24.37
CA ILE A 354 4.90 1.11 -23.77
C ILE A 354 4.31 0.17 -24.84
N ARG A 355 4.16 0.66 -26.08
CA ARG A 355 3.67 -0.15 -27.21
C ARG A 355 4.72 -1.08 -27.81
N LYS A 356 6.00 -0.94 -27.46
CA LYS A 356 7.04 -1.83 -27.98
C LYS A 356 6.84 -3.24 -27.43
N GLU A 357 7.01 -4.25 -28.29
CA GLU A 357 6.68 -5.63 -27.95
C GLU A 357 7.50 -6.17 -26.76
N ASN A 358 8.77 -5.79 -26.66
CA ASN A 358 9.66 -6.14 -25.55
C ASN A 358 9.32 -5.42 -24.23
N ILE A 359 8.57 -4.32 -24.28
CA ILE A 359 8.18 -3.52 -23.10
C ILE A 359 6.77 -3.87 -22.64
N SER A 360 5.80 -3.91 -23.56
CA SER A 360 4.39 -4.23 -23.29
C SER A 360 4.18 -5.58 -22.61
N LYS A 361 5.02 -6.59 -22.91
CA LYS A 361 4.99 -7.90 -22.24
C LYS A 361 5.36 -7.85 -20.76
N ASN A 362 5.94 -6.75 -20.29
CA ASN A 362 6.39 -6.55 -18.91
C ASN A 362 5.53 -5.52 -18.15
N ILE A 363 4.42 -5.04 -18.73
CA ILE A 363 3.52 -4.06 -18.12
C ILE A 363 2.08 -4.59 -18.17
N ILE A 364 1.38 -4.57 -17.04
CA ILE A 364 -0.07 -4.73 -16.97
C ILE A 364 -0.72 -3.37 -17.12
N LEU A 365 -1.73 -3.30 -17.98
CA LEU A 365 -2.59 -2.13 -18.10
C LEU A 365 -3.91 -2.36 -17.37
N ASN A 366 -4.18 -1.50 -16.40
CA ASN A 366 -5.50 -1.40 -15.79
C ASN A 366 -6.23 -0.22 -16.40
N GLN A 367 -7.42 -0.49 -16.93
CA GLN A 367 -8.31 0.55 -17.43
C GLN A 367 -9.00 1.22 -16.23
N GLY A 368 -8.54 2.41 -15.86
CA GLY A 368 -9.24 3.27 -14.92
C GLY A 368 -10.48 3.90 -15.55
N ARG A 369 -11.29 4.60 -14.75
CA ARG A 369 -12.54 5.25 -15.21
C ARG A 369 -12.35 6.49 -16.06
N ARG A 370 -11.18 7.13 -16.00
CA ARG A 370 -10.85 8.34 -16.77
C ARG A 370 -9.50 8.24 -17.48
N ASP A 371 -8.53 7.53 -16.88
CA ASP A 371 -7.18 7.34 -17.44
C ASP A 371 -6.72 5.88 -17.39
N TYR A 372 -5.74 5.54 -18.24
CA TYR A 372 -5.02 4.27 -18.18
C TYR A 372 -3.97 4.33 -17.07
N CYS A 373 -3.90 3.28 -16.26
CA CYS A 373 -2.86 3.11 -15.26
C CYS A 373 -1.99 1.89 -15.57
N TYR A 374 -0.68 2.06 -15.38
CA TYR A 374 0.34 1.08 -15.70
C TYR A 374 0.87 0.44 -14.42
N GLU A 375 0.87 -0.88 -14.38
CA GLU A 375 1.45 -1.72 -13.33
C GLU A 375 2.56 -2.60 -13.92
N PRO A 376 3.59 -2.99 -13.17
CA PRO A 376 4.53 -3.99 -13.65
C PRO A 376 3.88 -5.37 -13.74
N PHE A 377 4.30 -6.19 -14.73
CA PHE A 377 3.66 -7.45 -15.08
C PHE A 377 3.68 -8.52 -13.99
N HIS A 378 4.73 -8.55 -13.16
CA HIS A 378 4.84 -9.55 -12.12
C HIS A 378 5.66 -9.04 -10.92
N SER A 379 5.18 -9.26 -9.69
CA SER A 379 5.88 -8.76 -8.49
C SER A 379 7.30 -9.34 -8.35
N LEU A 380 7.50 -10.63 -8.68
CA LEU A 380 8.85 -11.22 -8.71
C LEU A 380 9.72 -10.64 -9.84
N PHE A 381 9.13 -10.22 -10.97
CA PHE A 381 9.91 -9.58 -12.02
C PHE A 381 10.30 -8.16 -11.62
N SER A 382 9.39 -7.40 -10.99
CA SER A 382 9.73 -6.11 -10.40
C SER A 382 10.84 -6.23 -9.37
N GLU A 383 10.76 -7.20 -8.46
CA GLU A 383 11.80 -7.48 -7.47
C GLU A 383 13.12 -7.86 -8.12
N PHE A 384 13.10 -8.75 -9.12
CA PHE A 384 14.28 -9.12 -9.89
C PHE A 384 14.91 -7.93 -10.62
N VAL A 385 14.10 -7.12 -11.30
CA VAL A 385 14.52 -5.90 -12.02
C VAL A 385 15.13 -4.88 -11.05
N CYS A 386 14.50 -4.66 -9.89
CA CYS A 386 15.04 -3.77 -8.86
C CYS A 386 16.39 -4.27 -8.32
N HIS A 387 16.46 -5.57 -7.99
CA HIS A 387 17.68 -6.20 -7.45
C HIS A 387 18.84 -6.15 -8.44
N GLU A 388 18.58 -6.48 -9.71
CA GLU A 388 19.62 -6.47 -10.73
C GLU A 388 20.03 -5.03 -11.10
N LEU A 389 19.12 -4.05 -11.10
CA LEU A 389 19.49 -2.65 -11.29
C LEU A 389 20.38 -2.12 -10.16
N GLU A 390 20.03 -2.41 -8.91
CA GLU A 390 20.83 -2.00 -7.75
C GLU A 390 22.26 -2.53 -7.84
N LYS A 391 22.43 -3.77 -8.32
CA LYS A 391 23.75 -4.38 -8.58
C LYS A 391 24.48 -3.79 -9.77
N THR A 392 23.79 -3.59 -10.89
CA THR A 392 24.43 -3.26 -12.18
C THR A 392 24.68 -1.77 -12.36
N SER A 393 23.79 -0.92 -11.86
CA SER A 393 23.91 0.54 -11.94
C SER A 393 23.26 1.22 -10.74
N ARG A 394 24.02 1.28 -9.65
CA ARG A 394 23.61 1.98 -8.42
C ARG A 394 23.24 3.45 -8.67
N VAL A 395 23.92 4.12 -9.61
CA VAL A 395 23.68 5.52 -9.95
C VAL A 395 22.29 5.72 -10.56
N GLU A 396 21.88 4.89 -11.52
CA GLU A 396 20.55 5.02 -12.12
C GLU A 396 19.46 4.56 -11.14
N PHE A 397 19.73 3.53 -10.31
CA PHE A 397 18.85 3.13 -9.22
C PHE A 397 18.55 4.31 -8.27
N GLU A 398 19.60 4.94 -7.73
CA GLU A 398 19.48 6.07 -6.80
C GLU A 398 18.81 7.28 -7.49
N LYS A 399 19.08 7.52 -8.77
CA LYS A 399 18.47 8.60 -9.55
C LYS A 399 16.97 8.44 -9.73
N ILE A 400 16.48 7.25 -10.10
CA ILE A 400 15.04 7.03 -10.30
C ILE A 400 14.30 7.15 -8.97
N HIS A 401 14.87 6.58 -7.90
CA HIS A 401 14.33 6.80 -6.55
C HIS A 401 14.36 8.28 -6.15
N SER A 402 15.39 9.04 -6.53
CA SER A 402 15.45 10.48 -6.26
C SER A 402 14.32 11.24 -6.97
N LEU A 403 14.05 10.92 -8.24
CA LEU A 403 12.97 11.53 -9.02
C LEU A 403 11.59 11.18 -8.46
N ALA A 404 11.41 9.92 -8.04
CA ALA A 404 10.19 9.47 -7.37
C ALA A 404 9.97 10.21 -6.03
N ALA A 405 11.03 10.37 -5.23
CA ALA A 405 10.97 11.11 -3.98
C ALA A 405 10.59 12.58 -4.23
N GLU A 406 11.16 13.22 -5.24
CA GLU A 406 10.87 14.60 -5.62
C GLU A 406 9.41 14.78 -6.09
N TYR A 407 8.89 13.84 -6.88
CA TYR A 407 7.49 13.83 -7.30
C TYR A 407 6.53 13.84 -6.09
N TYR A 408 6.72 12.93 -5.13
CA TYR A 408 5.87 12.88 -3.95
C TYR A 408 6.10 14.06 -3.00
N THR A 409 7.34 14.53 -2.87
CA THR A 409 7.62 15.73 -2.06
C THR A 409 6.90 16.96 -2.62
N THR A 410 6.91 17.13 -3.95
CA THR A 410 6.20 18.24 -4.62
C THR A 410 4.70 18.16 -4.37
N LYS A 411 4.13 16.94 -4.40
CA LYS A 411 2.72 16.73 -4.01
C LYS A 411 2.44 17.14 -2.57
N LEU A 412 3.30 16.77 -1.61
CA LEU A 412 3.14 17.17 -0.21
C LEU A 412 3.17 18.69 -0.02
N LEU A 413 4.08 19.37 -0.73
CA LEU A 413 4.23 20.82 -0.66
C LEU A 413 3.05 21.57 -1.30
N ASN A 414 2.43 21.00 -2.34
CA ASN A 414 1.25 21.55 -3.02
C ASN A 414 -0.05 20.90 -2.53
N SER A 415 -0.15 20.65 -1.21
CA SER A 415 -1.26 19.90 -0.60
C SER A 415 -2.65 20.53 -0.78
N SER A 416 -2.74 21.80 -1.19
CA SER A 416 -4.01 22.50 -1.46
C SER A 416 -4.74 22.01 -2.69
N GLU A 417 -4.03 21.35 -3.60
CA GLU A 417 -4.53 20.95 -4.92
C GLU A 417 -4.75 19.44 -5.04
N ILE A 418 -4.47 18.68 -3.98
CA ILE A 418 -4.51 17.21 -3.99
C ILE A 418 -5.41 16.67 -2.89
N SER A 419 -5.95 15.47 -3.11
CA SER A 419 -6.88 14.84 -2.17
C SER A 419 -6.15 14.30 -0.92
N PRO A 420 -6.85 14.10 0.21
CA PRO A 420 -6.28 13.48 1.42
C PRO A 420 -5.56 12.14 1.14
N GLU A 421 -6.09 11.34 0.21
CA GLU A 421 -5.51 10.06 -0.24
C GLU A 421 -4.11 10.28 -0.82
N GLN A 422 -3.96 11.32 -1.65
CA GLN A 422 -2.70 11.62 -2.33
C GLN A 422 -1.66 12.20 -1.36
N ILE A 423 -2.10 12.92 -0.34
CA ILE A 423 -1.25 13.37 0.76
C ILE A 423 -0.74 12.18 1.55
N PHE A 424 -1.65 11.30 1.97
CA PHE A 424 -1.31 10.07 2.70
C PHE A 424 -0.26 9.25 1.94
N LEU A 425 -0.53 8.97 0.65
CA LEU A 425 0.38 8.23 -0.21
C LEU A 425 1.75 8.89 -0.27
N ALA A 426 1.78 10.21 -0.45
CA ALA A 426 3.03 10.94 -0.54
C ALA A 426 3.81 10.95 0.80
N MET A 427 3.13 10.93 1.95
CA MET A 427 3.76 10.80 3.28
C MET A 427 4.42 9.42 3.48
N VAL A 428 3.95 8.39 2.79
CA VAL A 428 4.55 7.04 2.83
C VAL A 428 5.69 6.94 1.81
N GLU A 429 5.42 7.32 0.56
CA GLU A 429 6.29 7.04 -0.58
C GLU A 429 7.47 8.01 -0.72
N ALA A 430 7.31 9.30 -0.38
CA ALA A 430 8.42 10.27 -0.45
C ALA A 430 9.64 9.84 0.38
N PRO A 431 9.52 9.57 1.69
CA PRO A 431 10.65 9.11 2.52
C PRO A 431 11.17 7.73 2.11
N TYR A 432 10.30 6.81 1.64
CA TYR A 432 10.73 5.50 1.14
C TYR A 432 11.67 5.65 -0.05
N HIS A 433 11.26 6.42 -1.06
CA HIS A 433 12.08 6.68 -2.23
C HIS A 433 13.33 7.51 -1.88
N ALA A 434 13.23 8.49 -0.99
CA ALA A 434 14.39 9.28 -0.55
C ALA A 434 15.43 8.41 0.17
N SER A 435 15.00 7.43 0.96
CA SER A 435 15.87 6.47 1.64
C SER A 435 16.61 5.59 0.63
N ARG A 436 15.90 5.00 -0.34
CA ARG A 436 16.51 4.20 -1.40
C ARG A 436 17.48 5.00 -2.27
N ALA A 437 17.19 6.28 -2.48
CA ALA A 437 18.06 7.22 -3.20
C ALA A 437 19.26 7.73 -2.38
N LYS A 438 19.31 7.45 -1.06
CA LYS A 438 20.25 8.11 -0.12
C LYS A 438 20.21 9.64 -0.23
N SER A 439 19.01 10.17 -0.44
CA SER A 439 18.80 11.60 -0.68
C SER A 439 19.13 12.42 0.57
N PRO A 440 19.79 13.58 0.41
CA PRO A 440 20.03 14.50 1.53
C PRO A 440 18.71 15.08 2.10
N LYS A 441 17.62 15.08 1.33
CA LYS A 441 16.29 15.52 1.79
C LYS A 441 15.60 14.52 2.74
N LEU A 442 16.20 13.35 2.95
CA LEU A 442 15.59 12.29 3.75
C LEU A 442 15.29 12.73 5.20
N LEU A 443 16.10 13.59 5.83
CA LEU A 443 15.77 14.06 7.18
C LEU A 443 14.60 15.00 7.22
N GLU A 444 14.51 15.96 6.29
CA GLU A 444 13.36 16.85 6.22
C GLU A 444 12.06 16.04 6.06
N LEU A 445 12.11 15.01 5.19
CA LEU A 445 10.99 14.09 5.03
C LEU A 445 10.72 13.29 6.29
N ILE A 446 11.74 12.73 6.95
CA ILE A 446 11.56 11.99 8.22
C ILE A 446 11.01 12.90 9.31
N GLU A 447 11.50 14.14 9.45
CA GLU A 447 10.98 15.12 10.41
C GLU A 447 9.50 15.38 10.20
N TYR A 448 9.08 15.43 8.94
CA TYR A 448 7.70 15.65 8.56
C TYR A 448 6.80 14.41 8.67
N THR A 449 7.32 13.23 8.34
CA THR A 449 6.53 12.00 8.20
C THR A 449 6.70 11.03 9.35
N SER A 450 7.71 11.14 10.22
CA SER A 450 8.01 10.11 11.24
C SER A 450 6.81 9.86 12.15
N LYS A 451 6.23 10.93 12.69
CA LYS A 451 5.06 10.83 13.58
C LYS A 451 3.83 10.30 12.85
N PHE A 452 3.66 10.67 11.59
CA PHE A 452 2.62 10.07 10.75
C PHE A 452 2.89 8.56 10.61
N LYS A 453 4.10 8.15 10.25
CA LYS A 453 4.43 6.72 10.07
C LYS A 453 4.28 5.91 11.35
N THR A 454 4.69 6.45 12.50
CA THR A 454 4.53 5.74 13.78
C THR A 454 3.07 5.67 14.23
N MET A 455 2.28 6.71 13.98
CA MET A 455 0.84 6.71 14.23
C MET A 455 0.12 5.73 13.30
N TRP A 456 0.53 5.71 12.04
CA TRP A 456 -0.05 4.91 10.98
C TRP A 456 0.66 3.56 10.79
N GLY A 457 1.36 3.05 11.82
CA GLY A 457 1.91 1.68 11.87
C GLY A 457 2.92 1.28 10.79
N TYR A 458 3.47 2.21 10.00
CA TYR A 458 4.58 1.98 9.04
C TYR A 458 5.93 1.84 9.76
N LEU A 459 5.97 1.02 10.80
CA LEU A 459 7.09 0.98 11.74
C LEU A 459 8.32 0.32 11.10
N ASP A 460 8.14 -0.70 10.27
CA ASP A 460 9.25 -1.37 9.59
C ASP A 460 9.88 -0.47 8.51
N GLU A 461 9.10 0.22 7.66
CA GLU A 461 9.71 1.17 6.71
C GLU A 461 10.36 2.35 7.43
N ALA A 462 9.71 2.89 8.47
CA ALA A 462 10.30 3.96 9.27
C ALA A 462 11.65 3.52 9.85
N LYS A 463 11.78 2.27 10.35
CA LYS A 463 13.05 1.74 10.82
C LYS A 463 14.12 1.75 9.72
N GLU A 464 13.81 1.19 8.56
CA GLU A 464 14.76 1.13 7.44
C GLU A 464 15.21 2.54 7.03
N GLU A 465 14.28 3.48 6.93
CA GLU A 465 14.54 4.88 6.60
C GLU A 465 15.41 5.57 7.65
N PHE A 466 15.14 5.34 8.94
CA PHE A 466 15.90 5.93 10.03
C PHE A 466 17.31 5.34 10.10
N GLU A 467 17.50 4.04 9.84
CA GLU A 467 18.83 3.42 9.79
C GLU A 467 19.67 3.95 8.61
N VAL A 468 19.03 4.16 7.45
CA VAL A 468 19.69 4.81 6.30
C VAL A 468 20.03 6.27 6.64
N ALA A 469 19.10 7.03 7.20
CA ALA A 469 19.32 8.41 7.59
C ALA A 469 20.46 8.53 8.63
N LEU A 470 20.48 7.65 9.63
CA LEU A 470 21.54 7.60 10.65
C LEU A 470 22.91 7.42 9.99
N THR A 471 23.02 6.49 9.04
CA THR A 471 24.26 6.22 8.30
C THR A 471 24.72 7.45 7.51
N LEU A 472 23.77 8.18 6.88
CA LEU A 472 24.08 9.40 6.14
C LEU A 472 24.58 10.52 7.06
N TYR A 473 23.95 10.72 8.21
CA TYR A 473 24.39 11.75 9.17
C TYR A 473 25.71 11.43 9.84
N GLN A 474 25.97 10.15 10.13
CA GLN A 474 27.28 9.70 10.60
C GLN A 474 28.37 9.98 9.57
N LYS A 475 28.11 9.74 8.28
CA LYS A 475 29.07 10.02 7.21
C LYS A 475 29.35 11.53 7.04
N ASN A 476 28.36 12.36 7.35
CA ASN A 476 28.45 13.81 7.21
C ASN A 476 28.86 14.53 8.52
N ASP A 477 29.19 13.78 9.59
CA ASP A 477 29.49 14.31 10.92
C ASP A 477 28.42 15.26 11.50
N ASP A 478 27.15 15.09 11.10
CA ASP A 478 26.04 15.93 11.56
C ASP A 478 25.47 15.37 12.88
N LYS A 479 26.04 15.81 13.99
CA LYS A 479 25.60 15.42 15.33
C LYS A 479 24.13 15.77 15.61
N LYS A 480 23.57 16.84 15.03
CA LYS A 480 22.17 17.20 15.25
C LYS A 480 21.25 16.19 14.58
N GLY A 481 21.52 15.88 13.31
CA GLY A 481 20.81 14.82 12.57
C GLY A 481 20.90 13.46 13.26
N ILE A 482 22.10 13.07 13.74
CA ILE A 482 22.29 11.82 14.50
C ILE A 482 21.43 11.82 15.76
N SER A 483 21.47 12.87 16.59
CA SER A 483 20.65 12.96 17.82
C SER A 483 19.16 12.89 17.54
N TYR A 484 18.71 13.53 16.46
CA TYR A 484 17.31 13.49 16.02
C TYR A 484 16.89 12.06 15.64
N ILE A 485 17.63 11.41 14.75
CA ILE A 485 17.30 10.05 14.28
C ILE A 485 17.37 9.01 15.40
N GLN A 486 18.34 9.12 16.31
CA GLN A 486 18.41 8.26 17.50
C GLN A 486 17.15 8.43 18.37
N ASN A 487 16.65 9.66 18.55
CA ASN A 487 15.40 9.89 19.26
C ASN A 487 14.19 9.26 18.55
N GLU A 488 14.10 9.38 17.22
CA GLU A 488 12.99 8.79 16.46
C GLU A 488 13.04 7.25 16.43
N LEU A 489 14.23 6.64 16.41
CA LEU A 489 14.39 5.20 16.63
C LEU A 489 13.96 4.80 18.04
N GLY A 490 14.27 5.60 19.05
CA GLY A 490 13.77 5.39 20.43
C GLY A 490 12.25 5.35 20.49
N ARG A 491 11.59 6.32 19.83
CA ARG A 491 10.13 6.38 19.70
C ARG A 491 9.56 5.17 18.97
N LEU A 492 10.20 4.78 17.87
CA LEU A 492 9.80 3.62 17.08
C LEU A 492 9.82 2.33 17.90
N TYR A 493 10.90 2.08 18.65
CA TYR A 493 10.99 0.90 19.52
C TYR A 493 10.06 0.97 20.72
N GLN A 494 9.76 2.17 21.23
CA GLN A 494 8.72 2.37 22.24
C GLN A 494 7.34 1.98 21.68
N ASP A 495 7.01 2.44 20.47
CA ASP A 495 5.76 2.10 19.78
C ASP A 495 5.63 0.60 19.45
N TRP A 496 6.76 -0.09 19.25
CA TRP A 496 6.82 -1.54 19.13
C TRP A 496 6.69 -2.31 20.45
N GLY A 497 6.63 -1.62 21.59
CA GLY A 497 6.63 -2.27 22.90
C GLY A 497 7.95 -2.96 23.22
N LYS A 498 9.08 -2.43 22.73
CA LYS A 498 10.46 -2.90 22.99
C LYS A 498 11.20 -1.87 23.87
N PRO A 499 10.86 -1.78 25.16
CA PRO A 499 11.31 -0.69 26.03
C PRO A 499 12.83 -0.65 26.22
N GLU A 500 13.52 -1.79 26.26
CA GLU A 500 14.98 -1.85 26.38
C GLU A 500 15.67 -1.16 25.21
N ARG A 501 15.24 -1.47 23.97
CA ARG A 501 15.79 -0.83 22.77
C ARG A 501 15.42 0.64 22.73
N ALA A 502 14.19 1.00 23.08
CA ALA A 502 13.76 2.39 23.13
C ALA A 502 14.68 3.22 24.03
N LEU A 503 15.01 2.71 25.22
CA LEU A 503 15.92 3.36 26.16
C LEU A 503 17.34 3.50 25.60
N GLU A 504 17.88 2.47 24.96
CA GLU A 504 19.22 2.52 24.34
C GLU A 504 19.32 3.68 23.34
N TYR A 505 18.35 3.80 22.44
CA TYR A 505 18.31 4.85 21.42
C TYR A 505 18.07 6.24 22.03
N TYR A 506 17.15 6.37 22.99
CA TYR A 506 16.94 7.65 23.68
C TYR A 506 18.15 8.10 24.51
N GLN A 507 18.91 7.17 25.10
CA GLN A 507 20.14 7.48 25.83
C GLN A 507 21.25 7.98 24.89
N LYS A 508 21.47 7.32 23.75
CA LYS A 508 22.39 7.82 22.72
C LYS A 508 22.00 9.23 22.23
N ALA A 509 20.71 9.47 22.01
CA ALA A 509 20.22 10.78 21.62
C ALA A 509 20.47 11.85 22.71
N LEU A 510 20.31 11.48 23.98
CA LEU A 510 20.54 12.33 25.15
C LEU A 510 22.01 12.70 25.30
N GLU A 511 22.93 11.74 25.18
CA GLU A 511 24.38 11.97 25.23
C GLU A 511 24.81 13.00 24.18
N ILE A 512 24.33 12.85 22.94
CA ILE A 512 24.65 13.80 21.87
C ILE A 512 24.03 15.19 22.14
N ALA A 513 22.81 15.24 22.67
CA ALA A 513 22.20 16.52 23.05
C ALA A 513 23.01 17.25 24.14
N GLU A 514 23.61 16.50 25.09
CA GLU A 514 24.50 17.05 26.10
C GLU A 514 25.81 17.58 25.50
N GLU A 515 26.44 16.83 24.59
CA GLU A 515 27.62 17.29 23.85
C GLU A 515 27.36 18.59 23.08
N LEU A 516 26.19 18.68 22.45
CA LEU A 516 25.74 19.85 21.68
C LEU A 516 25.26 21.00 22.55
N LYS A 517 25.15 20.81 23.87
CA LYS A 517 24.55 21.75 24.81
C LYS A 517 23.11 22.14 24.41
N ASP A 518 22.37 21.21 23.79
CA ASP A 518 20.96 21.39 23.46
C ASP A 518 20.10 21.14 24.71
N ILE A 519 19.88 22.21 25.46
CA ILE A 519 19.14 22.18 26.73
C ILE A 519 17.69 21.71 26.53
N ARG A 520 17.04 22.17 25.45
CA ARG A 520 15.65 21.79 25.13
C ARG A 520 15.56 20.34 24.66
N GLY A 521 16.49 19.91 23.80
CA GLY A 521 16.62 18.53 23.37
C GLY A 521 16.80 17.59 24.56
N LYS A 522 17.74 17.91 25.46
CA LYS A 522 17.95 17.17 26.71
C LYS A 522 16.67 16.95 27.51
N ALA A 523 15.91 18.02 27.77
CA ALA A 523 14.64 17.92 28.51
C ALA A 523 13.63 17.00 27.81
N THR A 524 13.55 17.10 26.48
CA THR A 524 12.67 16.26 25.67
C THR A 524 13.03 14.77 25.76
N ARG A 525 14.32 14.43 25.66
CA ARG A 525 14.77 13.01 25.70
C ARG A 525 14.60 12.42 27.10
N LEU A 526 14.83 13.20 28.15
CA LEU A 526 14.54 12.79 29.53
C LEU A 526 13.05 12.49 29.73
N ASN A 527 12.16 13.33 29.18
CA ASN A 527 10.72 13.08 29.22
C ASN A 527 10.34 11.79 28.47
N ASN A 528 10.93 11.55 27.30
CA ASN A 528 10.67 10.33 26.53
C ASN A 528 11.12 9.07 27.28
N ILE A 529 12.30 9.11 27.91
CA ILE A 529 12.81 8.02 28.77
C ILE A 529 11.84 7.77 29.95
N GLY A 530 11.36 8.83 30.61
CA GLY A 530 10.36 8.72 31.66
C GLY A 530 9.09 8.01 31.19
N THR A 531 8.65 8.31 29.97
CA THR A 531 7.47 7.69 29.34
C THR A 531 7.68 6.22 29.04
N VAL A 532 8.86 5.82 28.56
CA VAL A 532 9.18 4.41 28.36
C VAL A 532 9.14 3.65 29.69
N TYR A 533 9.73 4.19 30.76
CA TYR A 533 9.68 3.54 32.08
C TYR A 533 8.25 3.45 32.62
N GLN A 534 7.42 4.48 32.43
CA GLN A 534 6.02 4.43 32.84
C GLN A 534 5.28 3.30 32.11
N GLN A 535 5.39 3.23 30.78
CA GLN A 535 4.75 2.19 29.97
C GLN A 535 5.30 0.78 30.29
N TRP A 536 6.56 0.70 30.73
CA TRP A 536 7.21 -0.54 31.12
C TRP A 536 6.89 -0.97 32.57
N GLY A 537 6.01 -0.25 33.28
CA GLY A 537 5.62 -0.59 34.66
C GLY A 537 6.69 -0.28 35.71
N LYS A 538 7.52 0.73 35.45
CA LYS A 538 8.65 1.17 36.28
C LYS A 538 8.45 2.62 36.78
N PRO A 539 7.48 2.86 37.69
CA PRO A 539 7.02 4.19 38.03
C PRO A 539 8.07 5.03 38.80
N GLU A 540 8.92 4.40 39.62
CA GLU A 540 10.01 5.10 40.32
C GLU A 540 11.02 5.69 39.34
N GLN A 541 11.47 4.91 38.35
CA GLN A 541 12.37 5.41 37.31
C GLN A 541 11.69 6.49 36.48
N ALA A 542 10.42 6.28 36.09
CA ALA A 542 9.67 7.28 35.32
C ALA A 542 9.61 8.63 36.04
N LEU A 543 9.32 8.62 37.35
CA LEU A 543 9.26 9.81 38.19
C LEU A 543 10.60 10.56 38.24
N GLU A 544 11.72 9.84 38.37
CA GLU A 544 13.06 10.43 38.38
C GLU A 544 13.34 11.21 37.08
N TYR A 545 13.08 10.59 35.93
CA TYR A 545 13.33 11.20 34.63
C TYR A 545 12.37 12.37 34.33
N TYR A 546 11.09 12.24 34.70
CA TYR A 546 10.14 13.33 34.58
C TYR A 546 10.52 14.54 35.44
N GLN A 547 11.01 14.34 36.68
CA GLN A 547 11.47 15.45 37.52
C GLN A 547 12.69 16.16 36.91
N LYS A 548 13.64 15.41 36.34
CA LYS A 548 14.79 15.99 35.63
C LYS A 548 14.34 16.83 34.43
N ALA A 549 13.42 16.32 33.61
CA ALA A 549 12.88 17.05 32.47
C ALA A 549 12.10 18.30 32.89
N LEU A 550 11.24 18.19 33.91
CA LEU A 550 10.42 19.29 34.41
C LEU A 550 11.26 20.49 34.84
N LYS A 551 12.31 20.23 35.64
CA LYS A 551 13.21 21.28 36.12
C LYS A 551 13.83 22.08 34.96
N ILE A 552 14.17 21.42 33.85
CA ILE A 552 14.75 22.08 32.69
C ILE A 552 13.68 22.90 31.95
N PHE A 553 12.49 22.35 31.71
CA PHE A 553 11.42 23.09 31.04
C PHE A 553 10.95 24.31 31.83
N GLU A 554 10.94 24.25 33.17
CA GLU A 554 10.65 25.41 34.02
C GLU A 554 11.72 26.51 33.88
N VAL A 555 13.01 26.14 33.85
CA VAL A 555 14.11 27.10 33.61
C VAL A 555 14.03 27.73 32.22
N LEU A 556 13.58 26.98 31.22
CA LEU A 556 13.37 27.48 29.85
C LEU A 556 12.10 28.32 29.69
N GLY A 557 11.24 28.41 30.71
CA GLY A 557 9.93 29.08 30.62
C GLY A 557 8.93 28.36 29.71
N GLU A 558 9.11 27.06 29.44
CA GLU A 558 8.21 26.27 28.61
C GLU A 558 7.02 25.72 29.44
N GLU A 559 6.08 26.61 29.78
CA GLU A 559 4.96 26.30 30.67
C GLU A 559 4.11 25.12 30.17
N ARG A 560 3.88 25.01 28.86
CA ARG A 560 3.10 23.91 28.26
C ARG A 560 3.78 22.56 28.48
N SER A 561 5.09 22.48 28.19
CA SER A 561 5.90 21.27 28.38
C SER A 561 5.94 20.89 29.87
N ALA A 562 6.15 21.88 30.75
CA ALA A 562 6.16 21.69 32.19
C ALA A 562 4.80 21.18 32.72
N SER A 563 3.68 21.72 32.22
CA SER A 563 2.34 21.29 32.61
C SER A 563 2.06 19.83 32.24
N ILE A 564 2.47 19.39 31.05
CA ILE A 564 2.33 17.99 30.61
C ILE A 564 3.08 17.05 31.57
N ILE A 565 4.33 17.39 31.90
CA ILE A 565 5.14 16.56 32.79
C ILE A 565 4.59 16.54 34.21
N LYS A 566 4.08 17.67 34.73
CA LYS A 566 3.37 17.73 36.01
C LYS A 566 2.17 16.79 36.02
N GLY A 567 1.41 16.74 34.92
CA GLY A 567 0.32 15.78 34.73
C GLY A 567 0.79 14.33 34.83
N ASN A 568 1.86 13.96 34.11
CA ASN A 568 2.42 12.61 34.15
C ASN A 568 2.91 12.22 35.56
N ILE A 569 3.58 13.15 36.26
CA ILE A 569 4.02 12.95 37.65
C ILE A 569 2.83 12.72 38.58
N ASN A 570 1.77 13.50 38.44
CA ASN A 570 0.57 13.36 39.27
C ASN A 570 -0.13 12.02 39.01
N ALA A 571 -0.25 11.61 37.74
CA ALA A 571 -0.80 10.31 37.38
C ALA A 571 -0.02 9.16 38.02
N LEU A 572 1.31 9.17 37.94
CA LEU A 572 2.17 8.16 38.58
C LEU A 572 2.01 8.13 40.10
N ARG A 573 1.85 9.29 40.74
CA ARG A 573 1.65 9.40 42.20
C ARG A 573 0.28 8.88 42.64
N SER A 574 -0.75 9.03 41.81
CA SER A 574 -2.11 8.54 42.09
C SER A 574 -2.26 7.02 41.94
N LEU A 575 -1.28 6.33 41.35
CA LEU A 575 -1.24 4.88 41.20
C LEU A 575 -0.55 4.17 42.38
N LYS A 576 0.00 4.94 43.34
CA LYS A 576 0.50 4.45 44.64
C LYS A 576 -0.60 4.54 45.67
#